data_AF-A0A7G9XPS0-F1
#
_entry.id   AF-A0A7G9XPS0-F1
#
_cell.length_a   1.000
_cell.length_b   1.000
_cell.length_c   1.000
_cell.angle_alpha   90.00
_cell.angle_beta   90.00
_cell.angle_gamma   90.00
#
_symmetry.space_group_name_H-M   'P 1'
#
loop_
_entity.id
_entity.type
_entity.pdbx_description
1 polymer ?
#
loop_
_entity_poly.entity_id
_entity_poly.type
_entity_poly.pdbx_seq_one_letter_code
_entity_poly.pdbx_strand_id
1 'polypeptide(L)'
;MSAPATPGSTASSTVASRAGRRPRRPSADLSGRACRTTPHARFRGSTGLSPDAPWERSLRPPRSLTSAPDQGFRVVADSLPFSVLTRVPRPAYRCVRFRESAPTALRESAPTEIVPIHAHKGVTVKLSRRTATVAAIAGTASLALVLSGCSTDGGNGGNGDEKITLTITTFGTMGIDVNYEKYMEENPNIVIEATNLENGGAARDDAYAKIAAGTGLSDVVAIEEGWLSTIAEVSTAFVDLRDYGIEDNKSDWLDWKYAQGTDADGRVFGAGLDIGPQGLCFRGDLFEAAGLPGDREGFAEAIGGEDATWESFFEFGQQYTAASGKPFYHNPSFFWNSFVNQQEEGYYKKDGETLNIKDNAALKGQMDLIVANANIGAGLPGWGVADQAKNDEFAVYVCPSWMLGVVSGYYDAGTTGTGWDFADVLPGGAANWGGAFLGVSESSEHKEEAAKLALWLAAPEQQAAAFEAAGPFPSTLAGQDLVKDSVSEFFNDAPVGEIFSNRAQGVIAQVKGPEDSNIQDNVFGPVFDKVGQGEITTGDAAWAAAMELLDQLVKQ
;
A
#
# COMPACT_ATOMS: atom_id res chain seq x y z
N MET A 1 -18.44 41.30 52.88
CA MET A 1 -17.71 40.29 52.08
C MET A 1 -18.74 39.64 51.15
N SER A 2 -19.28 40.32 50.13
CA SER A 2 -18.67 41.18 49.10
C SER A 2 -18.02 40.37 47.96
N ALA A 3 -18.85 39.95 47.02
CA ALA A 3 -18.56 40.00 45.58
C ALA A 3 -18.47 41.50 45.12
N PRO A 4 -18.19 41.91 43.85
CA PRO A 4 -18.53 41.19 42.60
C PRO A 4 -17.67 41.46 41.32
N ALA A 5 -18.17 40.90 40.20
CA ALA A 5 -18.31 41.50 38.84
C ALA A 5 -17.12 41.67 37.86
N THR A 6 -17.36 41.15 36.65
CA THR A 6 -16.92 41.68 35.33
C THR A 6 -17.84 42.83 34.88
N PRO A 7 -17.34 43.90 34.19
CA PRO A 7 -17.43 44.05 32.71
C PRO A 7 -16.23 44.86 32.11
N GLY A 8 -16.14 45.27 30.82
CA GLY A 8 -16.91 44.94 29.61
C GLY A 8 -17.19 46.15 28.66
N SER A 9 -16.86 46.01 27.36
CA SER A 9 -17.34 46.77 26.17
C SER A 9 -16.89 48.24 25.87
N THR A 10 -16.40 48.43 24.62
CA THR A 10 -16.57 49.59 23.68
C THR A 10 -16.15 51.04 24.03
N ALA A 11 -15.27 51.67 23.21
CA ALA A 11 -15.66 52.57 22.08
C ALA A 11 -14.54 53.51 21.54
N SER A 12 -14.53 53.70 20.20
CA SER A 12 -14.11 54.88 19.41
C SER A 12 -12.79 55.66 19.67
N SER A 13 -11.98 55.84 18.61
CA SER A 13 -11.94 57.15 17.89
C SER A 13 -11.22 57.07 16.53
N THR A 14 -11.61 57.96 15.61
CA THR A 14 -11.10 58.05 14.23
C THR A 14 -10.25 59.30 14.05
N VAL A 15 -9.05 59.20 13.47
CA VAL A 15 -8.34 60.35 12.87
C VAL A 15 -7.76 59.92 11.52
N ALA A 16 -7.95 60.76 10.50
CA ALA A 16 -7.46 60.55 9.14
C ALA A 16 -6.46 61.64 8.74
N SER A 17 -5.46 61.31 7.89
CA SER A 17 -5.15 62.14 6.71
C SER A 17 -4.03 61.58 5.81
N ARG A 18 -4.30 61.57 4.49
CA ARG A 18 -3.44 61.91 3.33
C ARG A 18 -2.02 61.29 3.24
N ALA A 19 -1.68 60.44 2.27
CA ALA A 19 -1.71 60.54 0.78
C ALA A 19 -0.32 60.84 0.16
N GLY A 20 0.23 59.88 -0.60
CA GLY A 20 1.55 59.96 -1.26
C GLY A 20 1.68 59.03 -2.48
N ARG A 21 1.59 59.64 -3.68
CA ARG A 21 1.58 59.11 -5.07
C ARG A 21 2.50 57.93 -5.45
N ARG A 22 2.03 57.12 -6.44
CA ARG A 22 2.80 56.17 -7.30
C ARG A 22 3.72 56.90 -8.33
N PRO A 23 4.66 56.22 -9.03
CA PRO A 23 4.36 55.45 -10.28
C PRO A 23 5.10 54.08 -10.37
N ARG A 24 4.47 52.95 -10.75
CA ARG A 24 4.25 52.39 -12.11
C ARG A 24 5.50 52.20 -13.03
N ARG A 25 5.94 50.93 -13.13
CA ARG A 25 6.34 50.08 -14.30
C ARG A 25 6.93 50.73 -15.58
N PRO A 26 7.85 50.04 -16.28
CA PRO A 26 7.39 49.20 -17.40
C PRO A 26 8.01 47.79 -17.47
N SER A 27 7.28 46.91 -18.15
CA SER A 27 7.71 45.60 -18.66
C SER A 27 8.47 45.74 -19.98
N ALA A 28 9.40 44.82 -20.26
CA ALA A 28 9.92 44.57 -21.60
C ALA A 28 10.04 43.07 -21.83
N ASP A 29 9.27 42.56 -22.79
CA ASP A 29 9.45 41.26 -23.43
C ASP A 29 10.48 41.42 -24.56
N LEU A 30 11.37 40.44 -24.76
CA LEU A 30 12.04 40.23 -26.04
C LEU A 30 12.66 38.82 -26.15
N SER A 31 12.18 38.10 -27.15
CA SER A 31 12.68 36.81 -27.63
C SER A 31 14.15 36.84 -28.10
N GLY A 32 14.83 35.69 -28.01
CA GLY A 32 16.20 35.53 -28.54
C GLY A 32 16.73 34.09 -28.54
N ARG A 33 16.39 33.28 -29.55
CA ARG A 33 17.01 31.96 -29.77
C ARG A 33 18.44 32.12 -30.30
N ALA A 34 19.39 31.36 -29.78
CA ALA A 34 20.61 31.03 -30.53
C ALA A 34 21.24 29.70 -30.03
N CYS A 35 20.92 28.59 -30.70
CA CYS A 35 21.76 27.39 -30.59
C CYS A 35 23.14 27.66 -31.21
N ARG A 36 24.21 27.23 -30.55
CA ARG A 36 25.45 26.85 -31.23
C ARG A 36 25.89 25.47 -30.78
N THR A 37 25.86 24.54 -31.72
CA THR A 37 26.39 23.19 -31.57
C THR A 37 27.85 23.12 -32.03
N THR A 38 28.64 22.27 -31.34
CA THR A 38 29.84 21.57 -31.85
C THR A 38 31.10 22.39 -32.19
N PRO A 39 32.31 21.75 -32.22
CA PRO A 39 32.58 20.31 -32.14
C PRO A 39 33.56 19.84 -31.05
N HIS A 40 33.62 18.51 -30.89
CA HIS A 40 34.69 17.78 -30.21
C HIS A 40 36.10 18.16 -30.70
N ALA A 41 37.07 18.09 -29.79
CA ALA A 41 38.44 17.71 -30.11
C ALA A 41 38.86 16.51 -29.23
N ARG A 42 39.17 15.37 -29.85
CA ARG A 42 39.90 14.27 -29.21
C ARG A 42 41.40 14.54 -29.36
N PHE A 43 42.21 14.22 -28.36
CA PHE A 43 43.58 13.77 -28.59
C PHE A 43 43.96 12.60 -27.68
N ARG A 44 44.71 11.66 -28.25
CA ARG A 44 45.47 10.61 -27.54
C ARG A 44 46.65 11.30 -26.81
N GLY A 45 47.32 10.76 -25.79
CA GLY A 45 47.44 9.40 -25.24
C GLY A 45 48.91 9.17 -24.82
N SER A 46 49.28 7.97 -24.34
CA SER A 46 50.63 7.58 -23.83
C SER A 46 50.98 8.10 -22.42
N THR A 47 51.81 7.47 -21.56
CA THR A 47 52.01 6.08 -21.07
C THR A 47 53.32 6.06 -20.25
N GLY A 48 53.33 5.39 -19.09
CA GLY A 48 54.49 5.14 -18.20
C GLY A 48 53.95 4.81 -16.80
N LEU A 49 54.23 3.69 -16.10
CA LEU A 49 55.37 2.74 -16.05
C LEU A 49 56.70 3.45 -15.75
N SER A 50 57.47 3.10 -14.70
CA SER A 50 57.33 2.00 -13.72
C SER A 50 58.00 2.37 -12.35
N PRO A 51 58.56 1.48 -11.50
CA PRO A 51 58.09 1.26 -10.12
C PRO A 51 59.10 1.70 -9.02
N ASP A 52 58.77 1.46 -7.75
CA ASP A 52 59.68 0.74 -6.82
C ASP A 52 58.98 0.32 -5.50
N ALA A 53 59.36 -0.86 -5.01
CA ALA A 53 59.08 -1.46 -3.69
C ALA A 53 60.47 -1.73 -3.02
N PRO A 54 60.66 -2.47 -1.89
CA PRO A 54 59.72 -3.26 -1.06
C PRO A 54 59.94 -3.20 0.47
N TRP A 55 59.11 -3.93 1.24
CA TRP A 55 59.59 -4.84 2.30
C TRP A 55 58.55 -5.93 2.64
N GLU A 56 59.04 -7.08 3.12
CA GLU A 56 58.29 -8.30 3.48
C GLU A 56 57.72 -8.20 4.92
N ARG A 57 56.71 -8.94 5.39
CA ARG A 57 56.76 -10.41 5.54
C ARG A 57 55.45 -10.98 6.11
N SER A 58 55.23 -12.27 5.84
CA SER A 58 54.10 -13.12 6.25
C SER A 58 53.97 -13.39 7.75
N LEU A 59 52.76 -13.78 8.19
CA LEU A 59 52.54 -15.01 8.99
C LEU A 59 51.07 -15.52 8.86
N ARG A 60 50.84 -16.82 9.08
CA ARG A 60 49.55 -17.54 8.95
C ARG A 60 48.94 -17.90 10.32
N PRO A 61 47.62 -18.22 10.41
CA PRO A 61 46.93 -18.52 11.67
C PRO A 61 47.11 -19.99 12.14
N PRO A 62 46.81 -20.29 13.42
CA PRO A 62 46.79 -21.67 13.96
C PRO A 62 45.44 -22.39 13.73
N ARG A 63 45.49 -23.73 13.77
CA ARG A 63 44.33 -24.65 13.76
C ARG A 63 44.29 -25.48 15.06
N SER A 64 43.09 -25.80 15.54
CA SER A 64 42.75 -27.00 16.35
C SER A 64 41.22 -27.18 16.29
N LEU A 65 40.59 -28.16 15.64
CA LEU A 65 40.57 -29.64 15.75
C LEU A 65 39.82 -30.23 16.98
N THR A 66 39.03 -31.27 16.69
CA THR A 66 38.15 -32.12 17.56
C THR A 66 36.82 -31.49 18.02
N SER A 67 35.65 -32.15 17.95
CA SER A 67 35.27 -33.43 17.31
C SER A 67 33.74 -33.55 17.13
N ALA A 68 33.27 -34.19 16.05
CA ALA A 68 31.85 -34.51 15.80
C ALA A 68 31.40 -35.82 16.50
N PRO A 69 30.11 -36.21 16.42
CA PRO A 69 29.76 -37.18 15.36
C PRO A 69 28.45 -36.92 14.57
N ASP A 70 28.37 -37.56 13.40
CA ASP A 70 27.30 -37.51 12.38
C ASP A 70 25.94 -38.13 12.75
N GLN A 71 24.88 -37.47 12.27
CA GLN A 71 23.70 -38.05 11.57
C GLN A 71 23.25 -36.98 10.55
N GLY A 72 22.90 -37.23 9.28
CA GLY A 72 22.87 -38.51 8.59
C GLY A 72 21.89 -38.60 7.41
N PHE A 73 21.64 -37.56 6.61
CA PHE A 73 20.76 -37.65 5.41
C PHE A 73 21.38 -37.07 4.14
N ARG A 74 21.17 -37.76 3.01
CA ARG A 74 21.72 -37.44 1.69
C ARG A 74 20.66 -36.85 0.77
N VAL A 75 20.97 -35.73 0.12
CA VAL A 75 20.31 -35.31 -1.13
C VAL A 75 21.11 -35.89 -2.30
N VAL A 76 20.41 -36.47 -3.28
CA VAL A 76 21.01 -36.98 -4.52
C VAL A 76 20.85 -35.93 -5.61
N ALA A 77 21.97 -35.45 -6.15
CA ALA A 77 22.01 -34.60 -7.33
C ALA A 77 22.89 -35.28 -8.39
N ASP A 78 22.27 -35.97 -9.34
CA ASP A 78 22.96 -36.54 -10.50
C ASP A 78 23.25 -35.46 -11.53
N SER A 79 24.50 -35.43 -12.00
CA SER A 79 24.97 -34.49 -13.02
C SER A 79 25.63 -35.26 -14.17
N LEU A 80 25.11 -35.12 -15.39
CA LEU A 80 25.89 -35.34 -16.62
C LEU A 80 25.36 -34.46 -17.78
N PRO A 81 26.21 -34.13 -18.78
CA PRO A 81 26.01 -32.97 -19.65
C PRO A 81 25.56 -33.32 -21.07
N PHE A 82 25.04 -32.33 -21.81
CA PHE A 82 25.14 -32.32 -23.27
C PHE A 82 25.19 -30.91 -23.86
N SER A 83 26.20 -30.63 -24.68
CA SER A 83 26.34 -29.38 -25.44
C SER A 83 25.75 -29.56 -26.84
N VAL A 84 24.80 -28.70 -27.24
CA VAL A 84 24.44 -28.52 -28.67
C VAL A 84 24.32 -27.03 -28.99
N LEU A 85 25.07 -26.58 -30.00
CA LEU A 85 25.00 -25.24 -30.56
C LEU A 85 23.75 -25.06 -31.43
N THR A 86 22.93 -24.05 -31.12
CA THR A 86 22.01 -23.45 -32.10
C THR A 86 22.12 -21.93 -32.09
N ARG A 87 22.33 -21.33 -33.28
CA ARG A 87 22.35 -19.88 -33.46
C ARG A 87 20.91 -19.35 -33.52
N VAL A 88 20.57 -18.38 -32.67
CA VAL A 88 19.35 -17.57 -32.81
C VAL A 88 19.69 -16.26 -33.52
N PRO A 89 18.99 -15.89 -34.61
CA PRO A 89 19.23 -14.62 -35.31
C PRO A 89 18.58 -13.44 -34.56
N ARG A 90 19.29 -12.30 -34.52
CA ARG A 90 18.78 -11.04 -33.94
C ARG A 90 17.70 -10.40 -34.85
N PRO A 91 16.64 -9.79 -34.30
CA PRO A 91 15.69 -9.01 -35.09
C PRO A 91 16.32 -7.67 -35.53
N ALA A 92 16.09 -7.30 -36.79
CA ALA A 92 16.53 -6.02 -37.34
C ALA A 92 15.39 -5.00 -37.28
N TYR A 93 15.50 -4.02 -36.37
CA TYR A 93 14.56 -2.90 -36.30
C TYR A 93 14.77 -1.95 -37.47
N ARG A 94 13.69 -1.72 -38.24
CA ARG A 94 13.70 -0.84 -39.43
C ARG A 94 12.91 0.43 -39.11
N CYS A 95 13.61 1.52 -38.80
CA CYS A 95 12.97 2.80 -38.49
C CYS A 95 12.14 3.32 -39.68
N VAL A 96 10.83 3.43 -39.49
CA VAL A 96 9.93 4.18 -40.39
C VAL A 96 9.87 5.61 -39.89
N ARG A 97 10.29 6.58 -40.73
CA ARG A 97 10.08 8.00 -40.43
C ARG A 97 8.61 8.35 -40.65
N PHE A 98 7.89 8.68 -39.57
CA PHE A 98 6.74 9.56 -39.71
C PHE A 98 7.22 10.98 -40.02
N ARG A 99 6.49 11.67 -40.89
CA ARG A 99 6.74 13.06 -41.25
C ARG A 99 5.46 13.83 -40.96
N GLU A 100 5.49 14.66 -39.93
CA GLU A 100 4.40 15.59 -39.65
C GLU A 100 4.24 16.59 -40.82
N SER A 101 2.99 16.86 -41.17
CA SER A 101 2.64 17.96 -42.07
C SER A 101 1.23 18.45 -41.81
N ALA A 102 1.15 19.62 -41.21
CA ALA A 102 -0.01 20.52 -41.13
C ALA A 102 0.56 21.97 -41.29
N PRO A 103 -0.25 23.03 -41.50
CA PRO A 103 -1.72 23.05 -41.56
C PRO A 103 -2.31 23.78 -42.80
N THR A 104 -3.60 23.59 -43.04
CA THR A 104 -4.44 24.61 -43.70
C THR A 104 -5.84 24.61 -43.09
N ALA A 105 -6.31 25.75 -42.61
CA ALA A 105 -7.68 25.92 -42.09
C ALA A 105 -8.65 26.36 -43.21
N LEU A 106 -9.95 26.06 -43.09
CA LEU A 106 -11.06 26.94 -43.51
C LEU A 106 -12.46 26.41 -43.09
N ARG A 107 -13.08 27.15 -42.16
CA ARG A 107 -14.51 27.57 -42.04
C ARG A 107 -15.73 26.61 -42.19
N GLU A 108 -16.57 26.70 -41.14
CA GLU A 108 -18.04 26.82 -41.11
C GLU A 108 -18.95 25.88 -41.93
N SER A 109 -19.69 24.99 -41.24
CA SER A 109 -21.15 25.13 -40.99
C SER A 109 -21.73 23.92 -40.20
N ALA A 110 -22.87 24.11 -39.53
CA ALA A 110 -23.55 23.12 -38.67
C ALA A 110 -24.95 22.76 -39.24
N PRO A 111 -25.84 22.07 -38.49
CA PRO A 111 -25.82 20.63 -38.25
C PRO A 111 -27.07 19.92 -38.81
N THR A 112 -27.09 18.58 -38.92
CA THR A 112 -28.32 17.84 -39.23
C THR A 112 -28.36 16.43 -38.62
N GLU A 113 -29.19 16.31 -37.58
CA GLU A 113 -30.20 15.27 -37.30
C GLU A 113 -29.88 13.75 -37.33
N ILE A 114 -30.45 13.06 -36.34
CA ILE A 114 -30.43 11.60 -36.12
C ILE A 114 -31.74 10.99 -36.67
N VAL A 115 -31.71 9.79 -37.28
CA VAL A 115 -32.69 8.68 -37.10
C VAL A 115 -32.33 7.46 -37.99
N PRO A 116 -32.59 6.19 -37.56
CA PRO A 116 -31.94 5.00 -38.14
C PRO A 116 -32.86 4.13 -39.05
N ILE A 117 -32.27 3.23 -39.84
CA ILE A 117 -33.00 2.16 -40.56
C ILE A 117 -32.19 0.84 -40.56
N HIS A 118 -32.85 -0.28 -40.22
CA HIS A 118 -32.32 -1.65 -40.33
C HIS A 118 -32.26 -2.16 -41.79
N ALA A 119 -31.33 -3.07 -42.12
CA ALA A 119 -31.63 -4.30 -42.89
C ALA A 119 -30.39 -5.21 -43.10
N HIS A 120 -30.60 -6.53 -43.05
CA HIS A 120 -29.56 -7.55 -43.21
C HIS A 120 -29.08 -7.78 -44.66
N LYS A 121 -27.81 -8.16 -44.79
CA LYS A 121 -27.30 -9.15 -45.77
C LYS A 121 -26.34 -10.07 -44.99
N GLY A 122 -26.37 -11.40 -45.07
CA GLY A 122 -27.01 -12.27 -46.06
C GLY A 122 -25.95 -12.98 -46.91
N VAL A 123 -25.23 -13.94 -46.32
CA VAL A 123 -24.26 -14.79 -47.03
C VAL A 123 -24.73 -16.25 -47.00
N THR A 124 -25.03 -16.79 -48.18
CA THR A 124 -25.52 -18.15 -48.37
C THR A 124 -24.37 -19.05 -48.84
N VAL A 125 -24.01 -20.08 -48.07
CA VAL A 125 -23.08 -21.13 -48.51
C VAL A 125 -23.86 -22.44 -48.70
N LYS A 126 -23.76 -23.04 -49.89
CA LYS A 126 -24.49 -24.25 -50.25
C LYS A 126 -23.76 -25.50 -49.77
N LEU A 127 -24.41 -26.35 -48.97
CA LEU A 127 -23.91 -27.69 -48.68
C LEU A 127 -24.07 -28.61 -49.91
N SER A 128 -23.03 -29.38 -50.22
CA SER A 128 -23.06 -30.42 -51.25
C SER A 128 -23.56 -31.75 -50.67
N ARG A 129 -24.50 -32.41 -51.36
CA ARG A 129 -25.05 -33.73 -50.98
C ARG A 129 -24.28 -34.86 -51.68
N ARG A 130 -23.50 -35.62 -50.90
CA ARG A 130 -22.95 -36.99 -51.10
C ARG A 130 -22.25 -37.30 -49.76
N THR A 131 -22.50 -38.38 -49.03
CA THR A 131 -23.08 -39.70 -49.37
C THR A 131 -23.79 -40.25 -48.13
N ALA A 132 -24.89 -40.98 -48.28
CA ALA A 132 -25.61 -41.59 -47.16
C ALA A 132 -25.41 -43.12 -47.10
N THR A 133 -25.64 -43.69 -45.91
CA THR A 133 -25.81 -45.13 -45.61
C THR A 133 -24.60 -46.06 -45.75
N VAL A 134 -23.97 -46.37 -44.61
CA VAL A 134 -23.77 -47.76 -44.14
C VAL A 134 -24.24 -47.80 -42.67
N ALA A 135 -24.80 -48.92 -42.22
CA ALA A 135 -25.38 -49.07 -40.89
C ALA A 135 -24.75 -50.24 -40.10
N ALA A 136 -25.02 -50.24 -38.79
CA ALA A 136 -25.22 -51.41 -37.93
C ALA A 136 -24.03 -52.03 -37.12
N ILE A 137 -24.16 -51.86 -35.78
CA ILE A 137 -24.04 -52.89 -34.71
C ILE A 137 -22.70 -53.08 -33.95
N ALA A 138 -22.88 -53.23 -32.62
CA ALA A 138 -21.95 -53.56 -31.52
C ALA A 138 -20.98 -52.45 -31.05
N GLY A 139 -20.75 -52.22 -29.74
CA GLY A 139 -21.20 -52.98 -28.55
C GLY A 139 -21.56 -52.10 -27.32
N THR A 140 -22.13 -52.76 -26.31
CA THR A 140 -22.80 -52.21 -25.10
C THR A 140 -21.90 -52.08 -23.87
N ALA A 141 -22.03 -50.98 -23.12
CA ALA A 141 -21.94 -50.89 -21.64
C ALA A 141 -22.09 -49.41 -21.21
N SER A 142 -22.78 -49.00 -20.13
CA SER A 142 -23.84 -49.60 -19.30
C SER A 142 -24.62 -48.43 -18.65
N LEU A 143 -25.95 -48.51 -18.52
CA LEU A 143 -26.77 -47.44 -17.93
C LEU A 143 -27.46 -47.92 -16.63
N ALA A 144 -27.26 -47.15 -15.55
CA ALA A 144 -28.09 -46.97 -14.36
C ALA A 144 -28.44 -48.15 -13.41
N LEU A 145 -28.75 -47.72 -12.18
CA LEU A 145 -29.36 -48.34 -10.99
C LEU A 145 -28.36 -48.42 -9.80
N VAL A 146 -28.71 -48.02 -8.58
CA VAL A 146 -30.04 -48.00 -7.92
C VAL A 146 -30.29 -46.71 -7.12
N LEU A 147 -31.53 -46.19 -7.19
CA LEU A 147 -32.12 -45.31 -6.17
C LEU A 147 -32.72 -46.16 -5.04
N SER A 148 -32.36 -45.87 -3.80
CA SER A 148 -33.01 -46.34 -2.56
C SER A 148 -32.70 -45.31 -1.49
N GLY A 149 -33.63 -44.78 -0.70
CA GLY A 149 -35.03 -45.11 -0.51
C GLY A 149 -35.36 -44.88 0.97
N CYS A 150 -36.17 -43.88 1.30
CA CYS A 150 -36.29 -43.38 2.66
C CYS A 150 -36.82 -44.41 3.68
N SER A 151 -36.28 -44.38 4.90
CA SER A 151 -36.98 -44.78 6.13
C SER A 151 -36.58 -43.86 7.27
N THR A 152 -37.55 -43.54 8.13
CA THR A 152 -37.42 -42.68 9.31
C THR A 152 -36.84 -43.39 10.53
N ASP A 153 -36.41 -42.57 11.50
CA ASP A 153 -36.01 -42.85 12.90
C ASP A 153 -34.66 -43.53 13.18
N GLY A 154 -33.91 -42.92 14.11
CA GLY A 154 -32.95 -43.64 14.96
C GLY A 154 -31.47 -43.29 14.91
N GLY A 155 -31.08 -42.12 15.47
CA GLY A 155 -29.90 -41.99 16.34
C GLY A 155 -28.47 -42.16 15.79
N ASN A 156 -27.77 -41.03 15.70
CA ASN A 156 -26.38 -40.81 16.18
C ASN A 156 -25.27 -41.79 15.75
N GLY A 157 -24.53 -41.42 14.71
CA GLY A 157 -23.18 -41.90 14.41
C GLY A 157 -22.51 -40.95 13.41
N GLY A 158 -21.48 -40.20 13.85
CA GLY A 158 -20.94 -39.07 13.08
C GLY A 158 -20.10 -39.48 11.87
N ASN A 159 -19.91 -38.53 10.96
CA ASN A 159 -19.06 -38.67 9.77
C ASN A 159 -18.04 -37.51 9.73
N GLY A 160 -16.94 -37.65 10.46
CA GLY A 160 -15.87 -36.63 10.55
C GLY A 160 -14.90 -36.60 9.36
N ASP A 161 -15.32 -37.15 8.21
CA ASP A 161 -14.48 -37.39 7.02
C ASP A 161 -14.80 -36.45 5.84
N GLU A 162 -15.84 -35.63 5.93
CA GLU A 162 -16.16 -34.66 4.87
C GLU A 162 -15.24 -33.44 4.97
N LYS A 163 -14.46 -33.21 3.90
CA LYS A 163 -13.54 -32.08 3.80
C LYS A 163 -14.32 -30.82 3.41
N ILE A 164 -14.21 -29.79 4.23
CA ILE A 164 -14.76 -28.45 3.97
C ILE A 164 -13.63 -27.60 3.43
N THR A 165 -13.78 -27.10 2.20
CA THR A 165 -12.87 -26.08 1.64
C THR A 165 -13.42 -24.71 2.00
N LEU A 166 -12.61 -23.90 2.68
CA LEU A 166 -12.88 -22.50 2.95
C LEU A 166 -11.99 -21.64 2.04
N THR A 167 -12.62 -20.75 1.29
CA THR A 167 -11.90 -19.78 0.46
C THR A 167 -11.61 -18.51 1.27
N ILE A 168 -10.42 -17.94 1.09
CA ILE A 168 -10.05 -16.66 1.70
C ILE A 168 -9.46 -15.71 0.66
N THR A 169 -9.94 -14.46 0.62
CA THR A 169 -9.34 -13.39 -0.19
C THR A 169 -8.60 -12.39 0.70
N THR A 170 -7.31 -12.20 0.44
CA THR A 170 -6.40 -11.25 1.12
C THR A 170 -5.83 -10.23 0.13
N PHE A 171 -5.03 -9.27 0.62
CA PHE A 171 -4.28 -8.36 -0.24
C PHE A 171 -2.87 -8.05 0.30
N GLY A 172 -1.95 -7.68 -0.61
CA GLY A 172 -0.62 -7.18 -0.25
C GLY A 172 0.20 -8.17 0.59
N THR A 173 0.77 -7.69 1.69
CA THR A 173 1.69 -8.46 2.56
C THR A 173 1.14 -8.49 3.99
N MET A 174 -0.02 -9.13 4.18
CA MET A 174 -0.68 -9.24 5.50
C MET A 174 -0.05 -10.27 6.45
N GLY A 175 0.81 -11.17 5.97
CA GLY A 175 1.50 -12.18 6.78
C GLY A 175 0.61 -13.25 7.43
N ILE A 176 -0.73 -13.18 7.32
CA ILE A 176 -1.64 -14.13 7.99
C ILE A 176 -1.56 -15.56 7.44
N ASP A 177 -0.98 -15.73 6.24
CA ASP A 177 -0.82 -17.00 5.56
C ASP A 177 0.10 -17.98 6.30
N VAL A 178 1.02 -17.47 7.12
CA VAL A 178 1.85 -18.31 8.02
C VAL A 178 1.02 -19.11 9.03
N ASN A 179 -0.21 -18.68 9.30
CA ASN A 179 -1.10 -19.34 10.24
C ASN A 179 -1.98 -20.44 9.58
N TYR A 180 -2.05 -20.52 8.24
CA TYR A 180 -2.97 -21.43 7.55
C TYR A 180 -2.64 -22.91 7.78
N GLU A 181 -1.35 -23.28 7.75
CA GLU A 181 -0.93 -24.67 8.01
C GLU A 181 -1.29 -25.09 9.45
N LYS A 182 -0.97 -24.27 10.46
CA LYS A 182 -1.36 -24.48 11.86
C LYS A 182 -2.88 -24.68 12.02
N TYR A 183 -3.71 -23.85 11.36
CA TYR A 183 -5.16 -24.02 11.42
C TYR A 183 -5.64 -25.35 10.84
N MET A 184 -5.07 -25.79 9.70
CA MET A 184 -5.43 -27.07 9.07
C MET A 184 -4.92 -28.29 9.85
N GLU A 185 -3.83 -28.16 10.61
CA GLU A 185 -3.38 -29.18 11.56
C GLU A 185 -4.32 -29.29 12.77
N GLU A 186 -4.76 -28.15 13.33
CA GLU A 186 -5.73 -28.08 14.43
C GLU A 186 -7.14 -28.52 14.00
N ASN A 187 -7.52 -28.29 12.74
CA ASN A 187 -8.83 -28.56 12.18
C ASN A 187 -8.72 -29.48 10.93
N PRO A 188 -8.45 -30.78 11.10
CA PRO A 188 -8.11 -31.68 10.00
C PRO A 188 -9.24 -31.96 9.01
N ASN A 189 -10.46 -31.48 9.25
CA ASN A 189 -11.58 -31.49 8.29
C ASN A 189 -11.58 -30.27 7.35
N ILE A 190 -10.80 -29.22 7.64
CA ILE A 190 -10.73 -27.99 6.85
C ILE A 190 -9.60 -28.06 5.79
N VAL A 191 -9.81 -27.38 4.67
CA VAL A 191 -8.80 -27.00 3.68
C VAL A 191 -8.95 -25.50 3.41
N ILE A 192 -7.85 -24.75 3.42
CA ILE A 192 -7.86 -23.30 3.12
C ILE A 192 -7.39 -23.09 1.67
N GLU A 193 -8.22 -22.43 0.86
CA GLU A 193 -7.85 -21.97 -0.49
C GLU A 193 -7.73 -20.44 -0.51
N ALA A 194 -6.49 -19.95 -0.51
CA ALA A 194 -6.18 -18.51 -0.43
C ALA A 194 -5.98 -17.87 -1.81
N THR A 195 -6.55 -16.68 -1.99
CA THR A 195 -6.29 -15.75 -3.10
C THR A 195 -5.72 -14.47 -2.52
N ASN A 196 -4.54 -14.04 -2.97
CA ASN A 196 -3.96 -12.76 -2.55
C ASN A 196 -3.97 -11.75 -3.71
N LEU A 197 -4.59 -10.60 -3.48
CA LEU A 197 -4.67 -9.49 -4.43
C LEU A 197 -3.51 -8.52 -4.22
N GLU A 198 -3.22 -7.67 -5.22
CA GLU A 198 -2.00 -6.84 -5.20
C GLU A 198 -1.96 -5.81 -4.07
N ASN A 199 -3.10 -5.18 -3.75
CA ASN A 199 -3.22 -4.11 -2.76
C ASN A 199 -4.68 -3.93 -2.30
N GLY A 200 -4.90 -3.09 -1.28
CA GLY A 200 -6.23 -2.81 -0.72
C GLY A 200 -7.23 -2.23 -1.72
N GLY A 201 -6.78 -1.39 -2.66
CA GLY A 201 -7.62 -0.87 -3.75
C GLY A 201 -8.11 -1.96 -4.72
N ALA A 202 -7.26 -2.95 -5.04
CA ALA A 202 -7.66 -4.12 -5.83
C ALA A 202 -8.65 -5.02 -5.06
N ALA A 203 -8.47 -5.19 -3.75
CA ALA A 203 -9.42 -5.92 -2.90
C ALA A 203 -10.77 -5.22 -2.77
N ARG A 204 -10.77 -3.88 -2.65
CA ARG A 204 -11.97 -3.04 -2.68
C ARG A 204 -12.78 -3.28 -3.95
N ASP A 205 -12.14 -3.18 -5.10
CA ASP A 205 -12.81 -3.28 -6.40
C ASP A 205 -13.35 -4.70 -6.66
N ASP A 206 -12.61 -5.73 -6.26
CA ASP A 206 -13.04 -7.14 -6.31
C ASP A 206 -14.24 -7.40 -5.38
N ALA A 207 -14.15 -6.98 -4.11
CA ALA A 207 -15.21 -7.14 -3.12
C ALA A 207 -16.51 -6.45 -3.56
N TYR A 208 -16.45 -5.19 -4.02
CA TYR A 208 -17.66 -4.49 -4.51
C TYR A 208 -18.26 -5.13 -5.75
N ALA A 209 -17.44 -5.59 -6.70
CA ALA A 209 -17.95 -6.30 -7.88
C ALA A 209 -18.73 -7.57 -7.49
N LYS A 210 -18.22 -8.32 -6.51
CA LYS A 210 -18.84 -9.56 -5.99
C LYS A 210 -20.08 -9.30 -5.13
N ILE A 211 -20.05 -8.28 -4.25
CA ILE A 211 -21.21 -7.82 -3.46
C ILE A 211 -22.34 -7.39 -4.41
N ALA A 212 -22.04 -6.55 -5.41
CA ALA A 212 -23.02 -6.08 -6.38
C ALA A 212 -23.57 -7.21 -7.28
N ALA A 213 -22.78 -8.26 -7.53
CA ALA A 213 -23.22 -9.47 -8.21
C ALA A 213 -24.02 -10.44 -7.32
N GLY A 214 -24.02 -10.22 -5.99
CA GLY A 214 -24.64 -11.11 -4.99
C GLY A 214 -24.02 -12.52 -4.92
N THR A 215 -22.85 -12.73 -5.52
CA THR A 215 -22.18 -14.03 -5.66
C THR A 215 -20.67 -13.86 -5.82
N GLY A 216 -19.89 -14.88 -5.42
CA GLY A 216 -18.46 -14.97 -5.71
C GLY A 216 -17.52 -14.30 -4.70
N LEU A 217 -18.04 -13.75 -3.59
CA LEU A 217 -17.22 -13.48 -2.41
C LEU A 217 -16.61 -14.78 -1.90
N SER A 218 -15.37 -14.70 -1.39
CA SER A 218 -14.80 -15.78 -0.59
C SER A 218 -15.53 -15.96 0.73
N ASP A 219 -15.40 -17.13 1.35
CA ASP A 219 -15.99 -17.41 2.66
C ASP A 219 -15.46 -16.45 3.72
N VAL A 220 -14.14 -16.18 3.69
CA VAL A 220 -13.48 -15.12 4.47
C VAL A 220 -12.91 -14.06 3.53
N VAL A 221 -13.08 -12.79 3.87
CA VAL A 221 -12.63 -11.64 3.06
C VAL A 221 -11.89 -10.65 3.94
N ALA A 222 -10.66 -10.30 3.54
CA ALA A 222 -9.93 -9.18 4.13
C ALA A 222 -10.50 -7.85 3.64
N ILE A 223 -10.79 -6.95 4.58
CA ILE A 223 -11.33 -5.61 4.33
C ILE A 223 -10.37 -4.58 4.94
N GLU A 224 -10.00 -3.52 4.21
CA GLU A 224 -9.11 -2.47 4.69
C GLU A 224 -9.91 -1.36 5.41
N GLU A 225 -9.30 -0.68 6.39
CA GLU A 225 -9.85 0.50 7.07
C GLU A 225 -10.42 1.55 6.09
N GLY A 226 -9.70 1.90 5.02
CA GLY A 226 -10.01 3.07 4.18
C GLY A 226 -11.28 2.97 3.32
N TRP A 227 -11.89 1.79 3.20
CA TRP A 227 -13.18 1.56 2.54
C TRP A 227 -14.21 0.85 3.45
N LEU A 228 -13.91 0.75 4.75
CA LEU A 228 -14.73 0.05 5.75
C LEU A 228 -16.09 0.72 5.97
N SER A 229 -16.16 2.04 5.83
CA SER A 229 -17.38 2.87 5.86
C SER A 229 -18.41 2.43 4.82
N THR A 230 -17.98 2.31 3.55
CA THR A 230 -18.84 1.83 2.46
C THR A 230 -19.15 0.34 2.61
N ILE A 231 -18.28 -0.46 3.23
CA ILE A 231 -18.63 -1.84 3.62
C ILE A 231 -19.69 -1.88 4.72
N ALA A 232 -19.70 -0.93 5.66
CA ALA A 232 -20.75 -0.82 6.67
C ALA A 232 -22.13 -0.50 6.06
N GLU A 233 -22.20 0.28 4.95
CA GLU A 233 -23.45 0.49 4.19
C GLU A 233 -24.02 -0.82 3.61
N VAL A 234 -23.15 -1.80 3.34
CA VAL A 234 -23.49 -3.14 2.84
C VAL A 234 -23.13 -4.24 3.84
N SER A 235 -23.15 -3.95 5.15
CA SER A 235 -22.72 -4.88 6.22
C SER A 235 -23.48 -6.22 6.20
N THR A 236 -24.71 -6.22 5.66
CA THR A 236 -25.55 -7.40 5.46
C THR A 236 -25.05 -8.37 4.38
N ALA A 237 -24.02 -8.01 3.61
CA ALA A 237 -23.25 -8.95 2.78
C ALA A 237 -22.31 -9.85 3.61
N PHE A 238 -22.16 -9.54 4.90
CA PHE A 238 -21.36 -10.27 5.87
C PHE A 238 -22.22 -10.74 7.06
N VAL A 239 -21.82 -11.86 7.66
CA VAL A 239 -22.48 -12.39 8.86
C VAL A 239 -22.25 -11.45 10.07
N ASP A 240 -23.11 -11.53 11.07
CA ASP A 240 -22.88 -10.85 12.35
C ASP A 240 -21.98 -11.71 13.24
N LEU A 241 -20.72 -11.32 13.43
CA LEU A 241 -19.75 -12.09 14.22
C LEU A 241 -20.13 -12.19 15.71
N ARG A 242 -21.11 -11.40 16.19
CA ARG A 242 -21.73 -11.56 17.51
C ARG A 242 -22.43 -12.92 17.66
N ASP A 243 -23.00 -13.46 16.59
CA ASP A 243 -23.62 -14.79 16.58
C ASP A 243 -22.58 -15.93 16.62
N TYR A 244 -21.29 -15.61 16.45
CA TYR A 244 -20.17 -16.55 16.40
C TYR A 244 -19.14 -16.36 17.53
N GLY A 245 -19.46 -15.57 18.55
CA GLY A 245 -18.67 -15.47 19.79
C GLY A 245 -17.63 -14.34 19.85
N ILE A 246 -17.63 -13.37 18.93
CA ILE A 246 -16.67 -12.24 19.01
C ILE A 246 -16.84 -11.38 20.27
N GLU A 247 -18.04 -11.37 20.86
CA GLU A 247 -18.31 -10.64 22.11
C GLU A 247 -17.61 -11.26 23.33
N ASP A 248 -17.28 -12.57 23.31
CA ASP A 248 -16.63 -13.26 24.43
C ASP A 248 -15.21 -12.74 24.70
N ASN A 249 -14.52 -12.27 23.66
CA ASN A 249 -13.13 -11.76 23.71
C ASN A 249 -13.05 -10.26 23.34
N LYS A 250 -14.16 -9.53 23.36
CA LYS A 250 -14.25 -8.12 22.91
C LYS A 250 -13.22 -7.18 23.53
N SER A 251 -12.88 -7.40 24.80
CA SER A 251 -11.88 -6.63 25.55
C SER A 251 -10.44 -6.79 25.05
N ASP A 252 -10.19 -7.77 24.18
CA ASP A 252 -8.85 -8.00 23.64
C ASP A 252 -8.52 -6.99 22.55
N TRP A 253 -9.51 -6.45 21.84
CA TRP A 253 -9.30 -5.42 20.81
C TRP A 253 -9.18 -4.02 21.40
N LEU A 254 -8.46 -3.14 20.69
CA LEU A 254 -8.57 -1.70 20.87
C LEU A 254 -10.02 -1.24 20.62
N ASP A 255 -10.61 -0.49 21.57
CA ASP A 255 -12.00 0.00 21.51
C ASP A 255 -12.37 0.60 20.15
N TRP A 256 -11.48 1.43 19.59
CA TRP A 256 -11.70 2.11 18.31
C TRP A 256 -11.62 1.15 17.12
N LYS A 257 -10.76 0.13 17.15
CA LYS A 257 -10.69 -0.89 16.09
C LYS A 257 -11.94 -1.74 16.10
N TYR A 258 -12.40 -2.17 17.28
CA TYR A 258 -13.65 -2.91 17.40
C TYR A 258 -14.84 -2.08 16.88
N ALA A 259 -14.90 -0.79 17.25
CA ALA A 259 -15.93 0.12 16.78
C ALA A 259 -15.90 0.31 15.25
N GLN A 260 -14.72 0.38 14.63
CA GLN A 260 -14.59 0.44 13.16
C GLN A 260 -15.23 -0.77 12.46
N GLY A 261 -15.07 -1.99 13.00
CA GLY A 261 -15.69 -3.21 12.47
C GLY A 261 -17.17 -3.41 12.82
N THR A 262 -17.83 -2.39 13.39
CA THR A 262 -19.20 -2.43 13.89
C THR A 262 -20.08 -1.42 13.14
N ASP A 263 -21.26 -1.84 12.66
CA ASP A 263 -22.19 -0.94 11.96
C ASP A 263 -23.11 -0.14 12.91
N ALA A 264 -23.95 0.73 12.33
CA ALA A 264 -24.85 1.61 13.09
C ALA A 264 -25.96 0.86 13.87
N ASP A 265 -26.30 -0.37 13.47
CA ASP A 265 -27.22 -1.27 14.20
C ASP A 265 -26.47 -2.13 15.25
N GLY A 266 -25.15 -1.94 15.36
CA GLY A 266 -24.26 -2.63 16.29
C GLY A 266 -23.83 -4.03 15.84
N ARG A 267 -24.10 -4.43 14.58
CA ARG A 267 -23.63 -5.70 14.02
C ARG A 267 -22.13 -5.65 13.83
N VAL A 268 -21.42 -6.72 14.15
CA VAL A 268 -19.95 -6.77 14.00
C VAL A 268 -19.64 -7.54 12.74
N PHE A 269 -19.35 -6.83 11.65
CA PHE A 269 -19.21 -7.41 10.31
C PHE A 269 -17.75 -7.76 9.94
N GLY A 270 -16.78 -7.29 10.72
CA GLY A 270 -15.36 -7.60 10.54
C GLY A 270 -14.60 -7.68 11.86
N ALA A 271 -13.87 -8.77 12.08
CA ALA A 271 -12.94 -8.89 13.21
C ALA A 271 -11.66 -8.10 12.90
N GLY A 272 -11.26 -7.19 13.79
CA GLY A 272 -10.03 -6.41 13.59
C GLY A 272 -8.79 -7.30 13.56
N LEU A 273 -7.95 -7.14 12.55
CA LEU A 273 -6.70 -7.89 12.40
C LEU A 273 -5.52 -7.06 12.91
N ASP A 274 -5.16 -5.99 12.21
CA ASP A 274 -3.98 -5.19 12.48
C ASP A 274 -4.28 -3.69 12.47
N ILE A 275 -3.32 -2.91 12.94
CA ILE A 275 -3.28 -1.45 12.86
C ILE A 275 -1.96 -1.02 12.24
N GLY A 276 -1.92 0.16 11.63
CA GLY A 276 -0.73 0.74 11.02
C GLY A 276 -0.22 1.97 11.78
N PRO A 277 0.25 1.85 13.03
CA PRO A 277 0.99 2.93 13.69
C PRO A 277 2.25 3.25 12.89
N GLN A 278 2.58 4.53 12.79
CA GLN A 278 3.58 5.04 11.86
C GLN A 278 4.85 5.56 12.55
N GLY A 279 5.99 5.24 11.95
CA GLY A 279 7.28 5.90 12.16
C GLY A 279 7.96 6.21 10.83
N LEU A 280 9.29 6.35 10.84
CA LEU A 280 10.08 6.57 9.62
C LEU A 280 11.07 5.42 9.39
N CYS A 281 10.97 4.74 8.25
CA CYS A 281 12.03 3.83 7.78
C CYS A 281 13.04 4.67 7.00
N PHE A 282 14.32 4.53 7.32
CA PHE A 282 15.35 5.38 6.75
C PHE A 282 16.66 4.63 6.49
N ARG A 283 17.49 5.20 5.62
CA ARG A 283 18.81 4.69 5.25
C ARG A 283 19.91 5.37 6.07
N GLY A 284 20.20 4.81 7.24
CA GLY A 284 21.22 5.33 8.15
C GLY A 284 22.61 5.40 7.51
N ASP A 285 22.98 4.40 6.72
CA ASP A 285 24.24 4.35 5.96
C ASP A 285 24.37 5.50 4.94
N LEU A 286 23.26 5.90 4.30
CA LEU A 286 23.24 7.03 3.37
C LEU A 286 23.31 8.37 4.12
N PHE A 287 22.74 8.47 5.32
CA PHE A 287 22.86 9.66 6.17
C PHE A 287 24.30 9.82 6.68
N GLU A 288 24.94 8.75 7.18
CA GLU A 288 26.35 8.77 7.58
C GLU A 288 27.26 9.16 6.41
N ALA A 289 27.02 8.62 5.22
CA ALA A 289 27.76 8.97 4.00
C ALA A 289 27.59 10.44 3.58
N ALA A 290 26.47 11.09 3.96
CA ALA A 290 26.22 12.51 3.80
C ALA A 290 26.79 13.37 4.96
N GLY A 291 27.31 12.76 6.03
CA GLY A 291 27.79 13.46 7.22
C GLY A 291 26.67 13.91 8.17
N LEU A 292 25.49 13.28 8.09
CA LEU A 292 24.34 13.49 8.96
C LEU A 292 24.21 12.34 9.98
N PRO A 293 23.44 12.50 11.07
CA PRO A 293 23.11 11.41 11.99
C PRO A 293 22.43 10.26 11.25
N GLY A 294 22.98 9.05 11.37
CA GLY A 294 22.48 7.83 10.73
C GLY A 294 22.01 6.76 11.72
N ASP A 295 22.17 6.98 13.01
CA ASP A 295 21.49 6.25 14.08
C ASP A 295 20.05 6.77 14.26
N ARG A 296 19.15 5.90 14.73
CA ARG A 296 17.71 6.21 14.80
C ARG A 296 17.38 7.30 15.82
N GLU A 297 18.09 7.34 16.94
CA GLU A 297 17.93 8.36 17.98
C GLU A 297 18.43 9.73 17.46
N GLY A 298 19.61 9.76 16.83
CA GLY A 298 20.19 10.96 16.23
C GLY A 298 19.37 11.51 15.04
N PHE A 299 18.79 10.64 14.21
CA PHE A 299 17.87 11.09 13.14
C PHE A 299 16.58 11.68 13.73
N ALA A 300 15.98 11.01 14.74
CA ALA A 300 14.81 11.53 15.43
C ALA A 300 15.07 12.89 16.08
N GLU A 301 16.17 13.03 16.84
CA GLU A 301 16.58 14.32 17.45
C GLU A 301 16.80 15.40 16.37
N ALA A 302 17.46 15.06 15.26
CA ALA A 302 17.77 16.01 14.18
C ALA A 302 16.52 16.57 13.47
N ILE A 303 15.39 15.87 13.48
CA ILE A 303 14.10 16.37 12.98
C ILE A 303 13.19 16.94 14.08
N GLY A 304 13.62 16.98 15.34
CA GLY A 304 12.90 17.62 16.45
C GLY A 304 12.37 16.67 17.55
N GLY A 305 12.61 15.36 17.44
CA GLY A 305 12.18 14.37 18.44
C GLY A 305 10.67 14.32 18.61
N GLU A 306 10.21 14.42 19.86
CA GLU A 306 8.77 14.48 20.19
C GLU A 306 8.06 15.71 19.59
N ASP A 307 8.78 16.81 19.36
CA ASP A 307 8.27 18.06 18.78
C ASP A 307 8.46 18.14 17.25
N ALA A 308 8.80 17.02 16.57
CA ALA A 308 9.09 17.00 15.14
C ALA A 308 7.91 17.48 14.27
N THR A 309 8.17 18.32 13.26
CA THR A 309 7.15 18.84 12.33
C THR A 309 7.50 18.52 10.87
N TRP A 310 6.51 18.59 9.97
CA TRP A 310 6.75 18.34 8.56
C TRP A 310 7.76 19.33 7.95
N GLU A 311 7.83 20.57 8.47
CA GLU A 311 8.87 21.54 8.12
C GLU A 311 10.28 21.08 8.52
N SER A 312 10.49 20.66 9.78
CA SER A 312 11.83 20.21 10.24
C SER A 312 12.28 18.92 9.52
N PHE A 313 11.33 18.03 9.21
CA PHE A 313 11.56 16.87 8.35
C PHE A 313 12.04 17.26 6.94
N PHE A 314 11.37 18.21 6.28
CA PHE A 314 11.80 18.70 4.98
C PHE A 314 13.12 19.49 5.04
N GLU A 315 13.38 20.26 6.11
CA GLU A 315 14.67 20.95 6.33
C GLU A 315 15.83 19.96 6.47
N PHE A 316 15.67 18.84 7.18
CA PHE A 316 16.66 17.76 7.22
C PHE A 316 16.84 17.12 5.84
N GLY A 317 15.75 16.87 5.11
CA GLY A 317 15.80 16.37 3.74
C GLY A 317 16.55 17.28 2.76
N GLN A 318 16.39 18.60 2.90
CA GLN A 318 17.18 19.59 2.15
C GLN A 318 18.68 19.50 2.48
N GLN A 319 19.05 19.31 3.76
CA GLN A 319 20.44 19.11 4.16
C GLN A 319 21.01 17.82 3.54
N TYR A 320 20.27 16.71 3.60
CA TYR A 320 20.67 15.45 2.99
C TYR A 320 20.89 15.58 1.48
N THR A 321 19.93 16.15 0.74
CA THR A 321 20.06 16.31 -0.73
C THR A 321 21.16 17.31 -1.09
N ALA A 322 21.40 18.35 -0.30
CA ALA A 322 22.50 19.29 -0.52
C ALA A 322 23.90 18.67 -0.27
N ALA A 323 24.02 17.78 0.71
CA ALA A 323 25.27 17.12 1.06
C ALA A 323 25.60 15.93 0.14
N SER A 324 24.61 15.11 -0.20
CA SER A 324 24.78 13.86 -0.98
C SER A 324 24.58 14.03 -2.49
N GLY A 325 23.80 15.03 -2.91
CA GLY A 325 23.28 15.13 -4.28
C GLY A 325 22.23 14.07 -4.64
N LYS A 326 21.72 13.30 -3.66
CA LYS A 326 20.69 12.26 -3.83
C LYS A 326 19.30 12.74 -3.36
N PRO A 327 18.21 12.19 -3.89
CA PRO A 327 16.87 12.38 -3.35
C PRO A 327 16.72 11.88 -1.92
N PHE A 328 15.96 12.60 -1.09
CA PHE A 328 15.65 12.22 0.28
C PHE A 328 14.55 11.14 0.36
N TYR A 329 13.49 11.26 -0.44
CA TYR A 329 12.32 10.37 -0.42
C TYR A 329 11.87 9.93 -1.82
N HIS A 330 11.04 8.88 -1.93
CA HIS A 330 10.57 8.38 -3.23
C HIS A 330 9.43 9.23 -3.83
N ASN A 331 8.33 9.39 -3.09
CA ASN A 331 7.08 10.00 -3.54
C ASN A 331 6.41 10.84 -2.43
N PRO A 332 5.84 12.02 -2.74
CA PRO A 332 5.29 12.92 -1.71
C PRO A 332 3.91 12.52 -1.16
N SER A 333 3.17 11.60 -1.79
CA SER A 333 1.82 11.19 -1.34
C SER A 333 1.81 10.52 0.05
N PHE A 334 2.92 9.91 0.47
CA PHE A 334 3.04 9.26 1.77
C PHE A 334 2.94 10.28 2.90
N PHE A 335 3.68 11.41 2.81
CA PHE A 335 3.61 12.50 3.80
C PHE A 335 2.25 13.18 3.83
N TRP A 336 1.63 13.31 2.66
CA TRP A 336 0.26 13.81 2.56
C TRP A 336 -0.70 12.92 3.35
N ASN A 337 -0.64 11.60 3.14
CA ASN A 337 -1.55 10.67 3.79
C ASN A 337 -1.34 10.64 5.30
N SER A 338 -0.09 10.57 5.76
CA SER A 338 0.24 10.65 7.19
C SER A 338 -0.29 11.94 7.82
N PHE A 339 -0.11 13.09 7.16
CA PHE A 339 -0.67 14.36 7.63
C PHE A 339 -2.20 14.35 7.69
N VAL A 340 -2.89 13.79 6.67
CA VAL A 340 -4.35 13.64 6.69
C VAL A 340 -4.78 12.81 7.89
N ASN A 341 -4.14 11.66 8.14
CA ASN A 341 -4.45 10.77 9.25
C ASN A 341 -4.10 11.34 10.64
N GLN A 342 -3.26 12.38 10.71
CA GLN A 342 -3.01 13.15 11.95
C GLN A 342 -4.13 14.14 12.28
N GLN A 343 -5.02 14.47 11.34
CA GLN A 343 -6.09 15.45 11.59
C GLN A 343 -7.25 14.83 12.37
N GLU A 344 -7.85 15.63 13.27
CA GLU A 344 -9.10 15.28 13.97
C GLU A 344 -10.26 15.03 12.98
N GLU A 345 -10.23 15.70 11.82
CA GLU A 345 -11.14 15.50 10.69
C GLU A 345 -10.28 15.46 9.41
N GLY A 346 -10.28 14.33 8.71
CA GLY A 346 -9.48 14.11 7.50
C GLY A 346 -10.18 14.62 6.25
N TYR A 347 -10.38 13.75 5.26
CA TYR A 347 -11.20 14.05 4.08
C TYR A 347 -12.69 14.21 4.40
N TYR A 348 -13.13 13.69 5.55
CA TYR A 348 -14.50 13.78 6.05
C TYR A 348 -14.57 14.45 7.42
N LYS A 349 -15.73 15.03 7.72
CA LYS A 349 -16.12 15.50 9.04
C LYS A 349 -16.44 14.33 9.97
N LYS A 350 -16.58 14.60 11.27
CA LYS A 350 -16.96 13.60 12.28
C LYS A 350 -18.33 12.94 12.07
N ASP A 351 -19.15 13.44 11.16
CA ASP A 351 -20.40 12.79 10.74
C ASP A 351 -20.19 11.61 9.77
N GLY A 352 -18.99 11.48 9.17
CA GLY A 352 -18.66 10.44 8.19
C GLY A 352 -19.23 10.68 6.79
N GLU A 353 -20.05 11.71 6.61
CA GLU A 353 -20.79 12.00 5.36
C GLU A 353 -20.29 13.29 4.69
N THR A 354 -20.02 14.34 5.48
CA THR A 354 -19.67 15.66 4.96
C THR A 354 -18.19 15.74 4.59
N LEU A 355 -17.89 16.08 3.33
CA LEU A 355 -16.51 16.31 2.86
C LEU A 355 -15.85 17.52 3.54
N ASN A 356 -14.59 17.33 3.95
CA ASN A 356 -13.74 18.29 4.66
C ASN A 356 -12.50 18.70 3.84
N ILE A 357 -12.68 18.89 2.52
CA ILE A 357 -11.57 19.13 1.59
C ILE A 357 -11.52 20.58 1.08
N LYS A 358 -12.54 21.02 0.33
CA LYS A 358 -12.48 22.23 -0.52
C LYS A 358 -12.08 23.52 0.21
N ASP A 359 -12.59 23.73 1.42
CA ASP A 359 -12.33 24.90 2.27
C ASP A 359 -11.33 24.61 3.42
N ASN A 360 -10.66 23.45 3.42
CA ASN A 360 -9.76 23.04 4.48
C ASN A 360 -8.37 23.67 4.32
N ALA A 361 -8.13 24.73 5.08
CA ALA A 361 -6.88 25.48 5.05
C ALA A 361 -5.66 24.68 5.55
N ALA A 362 -5.84 23.66 6.40
CA ALA A 362 -4.74 22.81 6.87
C ALA A 362 -4.27 21.87 5.75
N LEU A 363 -5.22 21.19 5.08
CA LEU A 363 -4.95 20.40 3.89
C LEU A 363 -4.30 21.25 2.78
N LYS A 364 -4.81 22.46 2.49
CA LYS A 364 -4.16 23.32 1.50
C LYS A 364 -2.74 23.73 1.92
N GLY A 365 -2.54 24.10 3.18
CA GLY A 365 -1.22 24.49 3.71
C GLY A 365 -0.18 23.37 3.61
N GLN A 366 -0.57 22.12 3.93
CA GLN A 366 0.31 20.97 3.76
C GLN A 366 0.65 20.70 2.29
N MET A 367 -0.31 20.88 1.37
CA MET A 367 -0.03 20.74 -0.06
C MET A 367 0.95 21.83 -0.54
N ASP A 368 0.79 23.07 -0.10
CA ASP A 368 1.74 24.16 -0.38
C ASP A 368 3.16 23.81 0.15
N LEU A 369 3.27 23.26 1.37
CA LEU A 369 4.53 22.82 1.97
C LEU A 369 5.20 21.67 1.19
N ILE A 370 4.42 20.65 0.82
CA ILE A 370 4.93 19.50 0.04
C ILE A 370 5.41 19.96 -1.34
N VAL A 371 4.64 20.80 -2.05
CA VAL A 371 5.02 21.31 -3.37
C VAL A 371 6.27 22.19 -3.30
N ALA A 372 6.42 22.99 -2.23
CA ALA A 372 7.62 23.78 -2.01
C ALA A 372 8.90 22.95 -1.79
N ASN A 373 8.75 21.68 -1.38
CA ASN A 373 9.86 20.74 -1.13
C ASN A 373 9.95 19.60 -2.16
N ALA A 374 9.15 19.61 -3.23
CA ALA A 374 9.13 18.54 -4.23
C ALA A 374 10.51 18.25 -4.87
N ASN A 375 11.41 19.24 -4.87
CA ASN A 375 12.75 19.15 -5.46
C ASN A 375 13.76 18.27 -4.68
N ILE A 376 13.42 17.76 -3.50
CA ILE A 376 14.24 16.77 -2.78
C ILE A 376 13.69 15.33 -2.91
N GLY A 377 12.56 15.14 -3.59
CA GLY A 377 12.01 13.83 -3.90
C GLY A 377 12.64 13.21 -5.15
N ALA A 378 12.54 11.88 -5.28
CA ALA A 378 13.06 11.14 -6.43
C ALA A 378 12.15 11.21 -7.67
N GLY A 379 10.90 11.65 -7.50
CA GLY A 379 9.90 11.71 -8.57
C GLY A 379 9.40 10.35 -9.02
N LEU A 380 9.51 9.34 -8.15
CA LEU A 380 9.05 7.97 -8.40
C LEU A 380 7.54 7.85 -8.14
N PRO A 381 6.85 6.85 -8.71
CA PRO A 381 5.48 6.51 -8.32
C PRO A 381 5.39 6.14 -6.83
N GLY A 382 4.20 6.23 -6.24
CA GLY A 382 3.98 5.82 -4.84
C GLY A 382 4.35 4.36 -4.54
N TRP A 383 4.19 3.47 -5.51
CA TRP A 383 4.35 2.02 -5.38
C TRP A 383 5.24 1.41 -6.48
N GLY A 384 5.68 0.16 -6.29
CA GLY A 384 6.50 -0.56 -7.27
C GLY A 384 7.97 -0.12 -7.35
N VAL A 385 8.50 0.48 -6.28
CA VAL A 385 9.83 1.12 -6.21
C VAL A 385 10.95 0.21 -5.67
N ALA A 386 10.77 -1.12 -5.74
CA ALA A 386 11.68 -2.10 -5.14
C ALA A 386 13.12 -2.04 -5.68
N ASP A 387 13.29 -1.82 -6.98
CA ASP A 387 14.62 -1.71 -7.60
C ASP A 387 15.32 -0.40 -7.17
N GLN A 388 14.57 0.70 -7.07
CA GLN A 388 15.08 2.00 -6.65
C GLN A 388 15.50 2.02 -5.18
N ALA A 389 14.74 1.32 -4.32
CA ALA A 389 15.09 1.10 -2.91
C ALA A 389 16.42 0.34 -2.75
N LYS A 390 16.66 -0.68 -3.60
CA LYS A 390 17.90 -1.47 -3.64
C LYS A 390 19.10 -0.71 -4.23
N ASN A 391 18.85 0.27 -5.09
CA ASN A 391 19.87 1.05 -5.79
C ASN A 391 20.24 2.36 -5.07
N ASP A 392 19.79 2.55 -3.83
CA ASP A 392 20.04 3.74 -3.00
C ASP A 392 19.55 5.06 -3.66
N GLU A 393 18.43 5.01 -4.39
CA GLU A 393 17.91 6.16 -5.16
C GLU A 393 17.13 7.17 -4.30
N PHE A 394 16.77 6.81 -3.07
CA PHE A 394 16.24 7.69 -2.02
C PHE A 394 16.55 7.11 -0.63
N ALA A 395 16.29 7.86 0.44
CA ALA A 395 16.74 7.53 1.79
C ALA A 395 15.64 7.33 2.84
N VAL A 396 14.40 7.78 2.62
CA VAL A 396 13.32 7.72 3.63
C VAL A 396 11.97 7.29 3.05
N TYR A 397 11.24 6.51 3.84
CA TYR A 397 9.79 6.28 3.75
C TYR A 397 9.09 6.75 5.03
N VAL A 398 7.82 7.19 4.91
CA VAL A 398 6.91 7.00 6.04
C VAL A 398 6.54 5.53 6.13
N CYS A 399 6.68 4.95 7.31
CA CYS A 399 6.51 3.53 7.57
C CYS A 399 5.40 3.31 8.60
N PRO A 400 4.13 3.14 8.16
CA PRO A 400 3.17 2.35 8.92
C PRO A 400 3.70 0.92 9.07
N SER A 401 3.25 0.19 10.09
CA SER A 401 3.84 -1.11 10.46
C SER A 401 3.93 -2.14 9.33
N TRP A 402 2.88 -2.30 8.52
CA TRP A 402 2.85 -3.19 7.35
C TRP A 402 3.88 -2.82 6.27
N MET A 403 4.39 -1.57 6.25
CA MET A 403 5.43 -1.13 5.32
C MET A 403 6.78 -1.77 5.65
N LEU A 404 7.00 -2.27 6.87
CA LEU A 404 8.19 -3.08 7.18
C LEU A 404 8.25 -4.34 6.32
N GLY A 405 7.13 -5.06 6.17
CA GLY A 405 7.01 -6.23 5.30
C GLY A 405 7.18 -5.89 3.82
N VAL A 406 6.68 -4.73 3.39
CA VAL A 406 6.86 -4.24 2.00
C VAL A 406 8.33 -3.95 1.71
N VAL A 407 9.02 -3.19 2.57
CA VAL A 407 10.42 -2.80 2.37
C VAL A 407 11.37 -4.00 2.51
N SER A 408 11.14 -4.88 3.49
CA SER A 408 11.95 -6.10 3.67
C SER A 408 11.68 -7.14 2.58
N GLY A 409 10.42 -7.31 2.16
CA GLY A 409 9.99 -8.19 1.07
C GLY A 409 10.50 -7.79 -0.32
N TYR A 410 11.13 -6.62 -0.47
CA TYR A 410 11.92 -6.34 -1.66
C TYR A 410 13.18 -7.22 -1.76
N TYR A 411 13.75 -7.65 -0.64
CA TYR A 411 15.02 -8.37 -0.55
C TYR A 411 14.80 -9.88 -0.35
N ASP A 412 15.87 -10.67 -0.49
CA ASP A 412 15.80 -12.11 -0.22
C ASP A 412 15.57 -12.35 1.29
N ALA A 413 14.78 -13.37 1.65
CA ALA A 413 14.48 -13.69 3.04
C ALA A 413 15.75 -13.94 3.87
N GLY A 414 15.83 -13.31 5.05
CA GLY A 414 17.02 -13.36 5.91
C GLY A 414 18.15 -12.40 5.52
N THR A 415 17.91 -11.43 4.64
CA THR A 415 18.86 -10.34 4.37
C THR A 415 18.97 -9.42 5.60
N THR A 416 20.19 -9.15 6.06
CA THR A 416 20.50 -8.24 7.19
C THR A 416 21.61 -7.27 6.80
N GLY A 417 21.85 -6.23 7.62
CA GLY A 417 22.89 -5.22 7.35
C GLY A 417 22.63 -4.41 6.08
N THR A 418 21.35 -4.10 5.82
CA THR A 418 20.87 -3.47 4.58
C THR A 418 21.13 -1.97 4.48
N GLY A 419 21.51 -1.33 5.59
CA GLY A 419 21.54 0.12 5.74
C GLY A 419 20.18 0.73 6.11
N TRP A 420 19.08 -0.03 6.05
CA TRP A 420 17.79 0.39 6.59
C TRP A 420 17.77 0.28 8.11
N ASP A 421 17.10 1.25 8.74
CA ASP A 421 16.79 1.31 10.16
C ASP A 421 15.38 1.94 10.31
N PHE A 422 14.81 1.89 11.51
CA PHE A 422 13.47 2.39 11.82
C PHE A 422 13.50 3.32 13.03
N ALA A 423 13.03 4.56 12.84
CA ALA A 423 13.07 5.60 13.87
C ALA A 423 11.71 5.78 14.56
N ASP A 424 11.76 5.91 15.89
CA ASP A 424 10.60 6.18 16.74
C ASP A 424 10.17 7.65 16.69
N VAL A 425 9.76 8.10 15.50
CA VAL A 425 9.30 9.46 15.25
C VAL A 425 8.36 9.48 14.04
N LEU A 426 7.31 10.30 14.13
CA LEU A 426 6.54 10.75 12.98
C LEU A 426 6.35 12.27 13.09
N PRO A 427 6.74 13.07 12.09
CA PRO A 427 6.54 14.51 12.13
C PRO A 427 5.05 14.85 12.23
N GLY A 428 4.64 15.66 13.21
CA GLY A 428 3.24 15.95 13.52
C GLY A 428 2.59 15.02 14.56
N GLY A 429 3.31 14.04 15.10
CA GLY A 429 2.83 13.14 16.17
C GLY A 429 2.18 11.84 15.67
N ALA A 430 1.64 11.06 16.61
CA ALA A 430 1.12 9.72 16.35
C ALA A 430 -0.07 9.68 15.37
N ALA A 431 -0.09 8.70 14.48
CA ALA A 431 -1.19 8.45 13.54
C ALA A 431 -1.25 6.98 13.10
N ASN A 432 -2.46 6.53 12.78
CA ASN A 432 -2.72 5.25 12.11
C ASN A 432 -2.82 5.45 10.59
N TRP A 433 -2.27 4.53 9.79
CA TRP A 433 -2.60 4.40 8.39
C TRP A 433 -2.88 2.93 8.06
N GLY A 434 -4.15 2.63 7.86
CA GLY A 434 -4.60 1.32 7.40
C GLY A 434 -4.72 0.31 8.53
N GLY A 435 -4.46 -0.95 8.17
CA GLY A 435 -4.87 -2.09 8.96
C GLY A 435 -6.21 -2.65 8.49
N ALA A 436 -6.37 -3.96 8.63
CA ALA A 436 -7.41 -4.74 8.00
C ALA A 436 -8.37 -5.38 9.03
N PHE A 437 -9.38 -6.03 8.49
CA PHE A 437 -10.44 -6.75 9.18
C PHE A 437 -10.72 -8.05 8.42
N LEU A 438 -11.17 -9.09 9.11
CA LEU A 438 -11.67 -10.32 8.50
C LEU A 438 -13.20 -10.37 8.63
N GLY A 439 -13.89 -10.22 7.50
CA GLY A 439 -15.34 -10.43 7.38
C GLY A 439 -15.64 -11.82 6.84
N VAL A 440 -16.81 -12.36 7.17
CA VAL A 440 -17.29 -13.67 6.66
C VAL A 440 -18.51 -13.45 5.79
N SER A 441 -18.49 -13.98 4.56
CA SER A 441 -19.56 -13.71 3.59
C SER A 441 -20.90 -14.33 4.02
N GLU A 442 -21.97 -13.53 3.96
CA GLU A 442 -23.35 -14.01 4.11
C GLU A 442 -23.74 -15.00 2.99
N SER A 443 -22.98 -15.04 1.88
CA SER A 443 -23.17 -16.03 0.81
C SER A 443 -22.45 -17.37 1.04
N SER A 444 -21.61 -17.50 2.07
CA SER A 444 -20.91 -18.76 2.37
C SER A 444 -21.90 -19.89 2.72
N GLU A 445 -21.62 -21.10 2.22
CA GLU A 445 -22.33 -22.33 2.62
C GLU A 445 -21.81 -22.90 3.96
N HIS A 446 -20.63 -22.43 4.41
CA HIS A 446 -19.89 -22.91 5.59
C HIS A 446 -19.63 -21.79 6.60
N LYS A 447 -20.66 -20.97 6.90
CA LYS A 447 -20.55 -19.78 7.76
C LYS A 447 -19.93 -20.05 9.13
N GLU A 448 -20.25 -21.18 9.76
CA GLU A 448 -19.77 -21.51 11.10
C GLU A 448 -18.26 -21.82 11.09
N GLU A 449 -17.80 -22.59 10.09
CA GLU A 449 -16.39 -22.90 9.89
C GLU A 449 -15.58 -21.67 9.42
N ALA A 450 -16.17 -20.84 8.56
CA ALA A 450 -15.58 -19.59 8.10
C ALA A 450 -15.43 -18.55 9.24
N ALA A 451 -16.43 -18.44 10.12
CA ALA A 451 -16.35 -17.59 11.31
C ALA A 451 -15.32 -18.09 12.32
N LYS A 452 -15.20 -19.40 12.54
CA LYS A 452 -14.11 -19.98 13.35
C LYS A 452 -12.74 -19.63 12.77
N LEU A 453 -12.56 -19.75 11.45
CA LEU A 453 -11.31 -19.38 10.78
C LEU A 453 -11.01 -17.88 10.93
N ALA A 454 -11.98 -17.01 10.63
CA ALA A 454 -11.80 -15.57 10.71
C ALA A 454 -11.48 -15.09 12.13
N LEU A 455 -12.18 -15.60 13.15
CA LEU A 455 -11.94 -15.24 14.55
C LEU A 455 -10.62 -15.82 15.09
N TRP A 456 -10.22 -17.02 14.67
CA TRP A 456 -8.93 -17.60 15.04
C TRP A 456 -7.76 -16.86 14.37
N LEU A 457 -7.87 -16.47 13.10
CA LEU A 457 -6.86 -15.65 12.41
C LEU A 457 -6.75 -14.24 13.02
N ALA A 458 -7.86 -13.69 13.52
CA ALA A 458 -7.91 -12.40 14.21
C ALA A 458 -7.56 -12.50 15.71
N ALA A 459 -7.18 -13.66 16.24
CA ALA A 459 -6.83 -13.82 17.65
C ALA A 459 -5.40 -13.32 17.97
N PRO A 460 -5.08 -12.98 19.23
CA PRO A 460 -3.81 -12.38 19.64
C PRO A 460 -2.54 -13.12 19.17
N GLU A 461 -2.49 -14.46 19.28
CA GLU A 461 -1.31 -15.23 18.87
C GLU A 461 -1.09 -15.18 17.35
N GLN A 462 -2.17 -15.22 16.56
CA GLN A 462 -2.13 -15.23 15.10
C GLN A 462 -1.78 -13.85 14.55
N GLN A 463 -2.26 -12.78 15.19
CA GLN A 463 -1.82 -11.41 14.91
C GLN A 463 -0.32 -11.24 15.22
N ALA A 464 0.17 -11.78 16.35
CA ALA A 464 1.59 -11.75 16.69
C ALA A 464 2.45 -12.52 15.68
N ALA A 465 2.03 -13.71 15.25
CA ALA A 465 2.71 -14.48 14.20
C ALA A 465 2.72 -13.77 12.84
N ALA A 466 1.63 -13.09 12.48
CA ALA A 466 1.57 -12.27 11.26
C ALA A 466 2.51 -11.05 11.33
N PHE A 467 2.62 -10.42 12.52
CA PHE A 467 3.59 -9.35 12.76
C PHE A 467 5.04 -9.83 12.63
N GLU A 468 5.39 -10.98 13.22
CA GLU A 468 6.74 -11.57 13.06
C GLU A 468 7.07 -11.89 11.60
N ALA A 469 6.07 -12.29 10.81
CA ALA A 469 6.24 -12.64 9.40
C ALA A 469 6.31 -11.42 8.45
N ALA A 470 5.57 -10.34 8.72
CA ALA A 470 5.32 -9.26 7.75
C ALA A 470 5.24 -7.83 8.34
N GLY A 471 5.30 -7.66 9.67
CA GLY A 471 5.20 -6.37 10.34
C GLY A 471 3.81 -5.70 10.54
N PRO A 472 2.63 -6.20 10.14
CA PRO A 472 1.35 -5.56 10.49
C PRO A 472 1.12 -5.65 12.02
N PHE A 473 0.97 -4.51 12.70
CA PHE A 473 1.03 -4.47 14.16
C PHE A 473 -0.31 -4.93 14.77
N PRO A 474 -0.31 -5.81 15.79
CA PRO A 474 -1.55 -6.39 16.32
C PRO A 474 -2.58 -5.32 16.74
N SER A 475 -3.83 -5.54 16.37
CA SER A 475 -4.95 -4.68 16.80
C SER A 475 -5.54 -5.08 18.17
N THR A 476 -5.07 -6.20 18.71
CA THR A 476 -5.40 -6.67 20.06
C THR A 476 -4.32 -6.29 21.07
N LEU A 477 -4.74 -5.84 22.27
CA LEU A 477 -3.87 -5.48 23.38
C LEU A 477 -2.98 -6.65 23.82
N ALA A 478 -3.53 -7.86 23.84
CA ALA A 478 -2.75 -9.07 24.13
C ALA A 478 -1.72 -9.38 23.02
N GLY A 479 -2.09 -9.18 21.75
CA GLY A 479 -1.17 -9.34 20.62
C GLY A 479 -0.02 -8.33 20.68
N GLN A 480 -0.32 -7.08 21.06
CA GLN A 480 0.70 -6.04 21.26
C GLN A 480 1.68 -6.40 22.40
N ASP A 481 1.20 -6.97 23.51
CA ASP A 481 2.07 -7.41 24.60
C ASP A 481 2.99 -8.58 24.20
N LEU A 482 2.54 -9.45 23.28
CA LEU A 482 3.32 -10.55 22.72
C LEU A 482 4.48 -10.06 21.82
N VAL A 483 4.30 -8.95 21.09
CA VAL A 483 5.29 -8.46 20.11
C VAL A 483 6.13 -7.27 20.58
N LYS A 484 5.88 -6.72 21.77
CA LYS A 484 6.60 -5.52 22.28
C LYS A 484 8.13 -5.66 22.32
N ASP A 485 8.64 -6.88 22.53
CA ASP A 485 10.07 -7.16 22.64
C ASP A 485 10.69 -7.58 21.28
N SER A 486 9.93 -7.52 20.18
CA SER A 486 10.40 -7.91 18.84
C SER A 486 11.43 -6.94 18.26
N VAL A 487 12.50 -7.52 17.72
CA VAL A 487 13.64 -6.83 17.09
C VAL A 487 13.74 -7.24 15.62
N SER A 488 14.16 -6.33 14.74
CA SER A 488 14.36 -6.63 13.31
C SER A 488 15.82 -6.47 12.87
N GLU A 489 16.51 -7.60 12.62
CA GLU A 489 17.87 -7.63 12.06
C GLU A 489 17.95 -6.98 10.65
N PHE A 490 16.83 -6.94 9.92
CA PHE A 490 16.75 -6.26 8.62
C PHE A 490 16.88 -4.74 8.80
N PHE A 491 16.21 -4.18 9.80
CA PHE A 491 16.22 -2.76 10.17
C PHE A 491 17.27 -2.47 11.26
N ASN A 492 18.49 -2.99 11.10
CA ASN A 492 19.64 -2.68 11.97
C ASN A 492 19.40 -2.93 13.48
N ASP A 493 18.80 -4.07 13.79
CA ASP A 493 18.40 -4.48 15.15
C ASP A 493 17.46 -3.46 15.84
N ALA A 494 16.63 -2.74 15.08
CA ALA A 494 15.61 -1.85 15.63
C ALA A 494 14.61 -2.63 16.50
N PRO A 495 14.26 -2.14 17.72
CA PRO A 495 13.25 -2.73 18.58
C PRO A 495 11.85 -2.37 18.08
N VAL A 496 11.49 -2.89 16.90
CA VAL A 496 10.26 -2.56 16.18
C VAL A 496 8.99 -2.76 17.03
N GLY A 497 8.99 -3.74 17.93
CA GLY A 497 7.91 -3.96 18.90
C GLY A 497 7.68 -2.76 19.82
N GLU A 498 8.74 -2.30 20.50
CA GLU A 498 8.71 -1.16 21.41
C GLU A 498 8.34 0.12 20.66
N ILE A 499 8.93 0.33 19.48
CA ILE A 499 8.65 1.51 18.65
C ILE A 499 7.18 1.54 18.25
N PHE A 500 6.59 0.44 17.74
CA PHE A 500 5.15 0.46 17.41
C PHE A 500 4.26 0.54 18.65
N SER A 501 4.65 -0.01 19.80
CA SER A 501 3.96 0.24 21.08
C SER A 501 3.98 1.73 21.46
N ASN A 502 5.07 2.45 21.18
CA ASN A 502 5.19 3.90 21.40
C ASN A 502 4.46 4.75 20.35
N ARG A 503 4.32 4.25 19.10
CA ARG A 503 3.61 4.93 18.00
C ARG A 503 2.11 4.61 17.91
N ALA A 504 1.65 3.54 18.55
CA ALA A 504 0.24 3.26 18.77
C ALA A 504 -0.36 4.10 19.91
N GLN A 505 0.46 4.53 20.88
CA GLN A 505 0.02 5.44 21.94
C GLN A 505 -0.36 6.82 21.38
N GLY A 506 -1.52 7.32 21.81
CA GLY A 506 -2.04 8.63 21.37
C GLY A 506 -2.68 8.62 19.97
N VAL A 507 -2.71 7.48 19.26
CA VAL A 507 -3.48 7.34 18.02
C VAL A 507 -4.96 7.63 18.29
N ILE A 508 -5.51 8.58 17.55
CA ILE A 508 -6.94 8.84 17.47
C ILE A 508 -7.42 8.30 16.13
N ALA A 509 -8.29 7.28 16.16
CA ALA A 509 -8.89 6.75 14.95
C ALA A 509 -9.75 7.83 14.28
N GLN A 510 -9.38 8.18 13.04
CA GLN A 510 -10.10 9.15 12.23
C GLN A 510 -11.41 8.55 11.70
N VAL A 511 -12.46 9.36 11.61
CA VAL A 511 -13.68 8.97 10.91
C VAL A 511 -13.40 8.93 9.41
N LYS A 512 -13.48 7.74 8.82
CA LYS A 512 -13.34 7.49 7.38
C LYS A 512 -14.73 7.52 6.74
N GLY A 513 -14.92 8.34 5.71
CA GLY A 513 -16.17 8.38 4.95
C GLY A 513 -16.14 7.44 3.73
N PRO A 514 -17.25 7.34 2.97
CA PRO A 514 -17.40 6.30 1.94
C PRO A 514 -16.32 6.25 0.85
N GLU A 515 -15.76 7.40 0.48
CA GLU A 515 -14.80 7.53 -0.63
C GLU A 515 -13.36 7.81 -0.12
N ASP A 516 -13.03 7.57 1.16
CA ASP A 516 -11.73 7.98 1.75
C ASP A 516 -10.52 7.39 0.99
N SER A 517 -10.46 6.07 0.77
CA SER A 517 -9.46 5.44 -0.10
C SER A 517 -9.49 5.95 -1.56
N ASN A 518 -10.67 6.25 -2.12
CA ASN A 518 -10.77 6.74 -3.50
C ASN A 518 -10.19 8.18 -3.62
N ILE A 519 -10.44 9.02 -2.62
CA ILE A 519 -9.87 10.36 -2.50
C ILE A 519 -8.35 10.27 -2.31
N GLN A 520 -7.88 9.39 -1.43
CA GLN A 520 -6.45 9.14 -1.23
C GLN A 520 -5.76 8.73 -2.55
N ASP A 521 -6.23 7.64 -3.17
CA ASP A 521 -5.50 6.94 -4.22
C ASP A 521 -5.72 7.51 -5.62
N ASN A 522 -6.92 8.05 -5.91
CA ASN A 522 -7.28 8.50 -7.26
C ASN A 522 -7.45 10.02 -7.38
N VAL A 523 -7.61 10.76 -6.27
CA VAL A 523 -7.63 12.24 -6.28
C VAL A 523 -6.27 12.80 -5.92
N PHE A 524 -5.73 12.49 -4.73
CA PHE A 524 -4.48 13.09 -4.26
C PHE A 524 -3.23 12.37 -4.78
N GLY A 525 -3.21 11.03 -4.78
CA GLY A 525 -2.10 10.23 -5.31
C GLY A 525 -1.58 10.69 -6.68
N PRO A 526 -2.42 10.80 -7.73
CA PRO A 526 -1.99 11.17 -9.08
C PRO A 526 -1.58 12.64 -9.20
N VAL A 527 -2.00 13.50 -8.27
CA VAL A 527 -1.52 14.89 -8.16
C VAL A 527 -0.13 14.91 -7.56
N PHE A 528 0.11 14.12 -6.51
CA PHE A 528 1.43 14.03 -5.88
C PHE A 528 2.48 13.32 -6.75
N ASP A 529 2.09 12.34 -7.56
CA ASP A 529 2.94 11.81 -8.63
C ASP A 529 3.41 12.91 -9.59
N LYS A 530 2.49 13.75 -10.08
CA LYS A 530 2.79 14.89 -10.97
C LYS A 530 3.62 15.98 -10.30
N VAL A 531 3.44 16.20 -9.00
CA VAL A 531 4.27 17.11 -8.20
C VAL A 531 5.70 16.56 -8.09
N GLY A 532 5.85 15.28 -7.73
CA GLY A 532 7.16 14.62 -7.65
C GLY A 532 7.90 14.57 -8.99
N GLN A 533 7.18 14.36 -10.09
CA GLN A 533 7.71 14.36 -11.46
C GLN A 533 8.01 15.78 -12.00
N GLY A 534 7.66 16.83 -11.26
CA GLY A 534 7.87 18.23 -11.66
C GLY A 534 6.92 18.73 -12.75
N GLU A 535 5.84 18.00 -13.05
CA GLU A 535 4.77 18.46 -13.97
C GLU A 535 3.93 19.57 -13.32
N ILE A 536 3.73 19.50 -12.00
CA ILE A 536 3.05 20.51 -11.19
C ILE A 536 4.05 21.10 -10.20
N THR A 537 4.20 22.43 -10.22
CA THR A 537 5.26 23.15 -9.49
C THR A 537 4.76 24.30 -8.59
N THR A 538 3.44 24.44 -8.43
CA THR A 538 2.83 25.40 -7.49
C THR A 538 1.67 24.76 -6.76
N GLY A 539 1.50 25.07 -5.46
CA GLY A 539 0.43 24.50 -4.64
C GLY A 539 -0.97 24.89 -5.11
N ASP A 540 -1.17 26.12 -5.62
CA ASP A 540 -2.43 26.50 -6.29
C ASP A 540 -2.76 25.61 -7.50
N ALA A 541 -1.76 25.16 -8.28
CA ALA A 541 -1.99 24.28 -9.42
C ALA A 541 -2.23 22.82 -9.00
N ALA A 542 -1.51 22.35 -7.96
CA ALA A 542 -1.75 21.05 -7.36
C ALA A 542 -3.16 20.97 -6.75
N TRP A 543 -3.57 22.00 -6.01
CA TRP A 543 -4.90 22.09 -5.38
C TRP A 543 -6.00 22.13 -6.44
N ALA A 544 -5.83 22.94 -7.49
CA ALA A 544 -6.78 22.98 -8.61
C ALA A 544 -6.93 21.61 -9.30
N ALA A 545 -5.83 20.90 -9.54
CA ALA A 545 -5.85 19.55 -10.14
C ALA A 545 -6.52 18.52 -9.21
N ALA A 546 -6.28 18.60 -7.90
CA ALA A 546 -6.96 17.77 -6.91
C ALA A 546 -8.47 18.05 -6.87
N MET A 547 -8.90 19.32 -6.89
CA MET A 547 -10.33 19.64 -6.90
C MET A 547 -11.01 19.20 -8.20
N GLU A 548 -10.32 19.27 -9.36
CA GLU A 548 -10.83 18.76 -10.63
C GLU A 548 -11.05 17.24 -10.59
N LEU A 549 -10.10 16.47 -10.04
CA LEU A 549 -10.26 15.02 -9.86
C LEU A 549 -11.35 14.69 -8.83
N LEU A 550 -11.44 15.45 -7.73
CA LEU A 550 -12.47 15.28 -6.70
C LEU A 550 -13.88 15.45 -7.30
N ASP A 551 -14.10 16.49 -8.10
CA ASP A 551 -15.39 16.75 -8.77
C ASP A 551 -15.73 15.71 -9.87
N GLN A 552 -14.72 14.99 -10.40
CA GLN A 552 -14.91 13.93 -11.39
C GLN A 552 -15.18 12.55 -10.78
N LEU A 553 -14.56 12.24 -9.65
CA LEU A 553 -14.51 10.89 -9.08
C LEU A 553 -15.43 10.70 -7.87
N VAL A 554 -15.72 11.77 -7.11
CA VAL A 554 -16.49 11.72 -5.87
C VAL A 554 -17.81 12.46 -6.04
N LYS A 555 -18.92 11.77 -5.77
CA LYS A 555 -20.24 12.39 -5.71
C LYS A 555 -20.27 13.39 -4.56
N GLN A 556 -20.57 14.65 -4.91
CA GLN A 556 -20.64 15.79 -3.99
C GLN A 556 -22.03 15.92 -3.34
#